data_AF-A0A961QPH9-F1
#
_entry.id   AF-A0A961QPH9-F1
#
_cell.length_a   1.000
_cell.length_b   1.000
_cell.length_c   1.000
_cell.angle_alpha   90.00
_cell.angle_beta   90.00
_cell.angle_gamma   90.00
#
_symmetry.space_group_name_H-M   'P 1'
#
loop_
_entity.id
_entity.type
_entity.pdbx_description
1 polymer ?
#
loop_
_entity_poly.entity_id
_entity_poly.type
_entity_poly.pdbx_seq_one_letter_code
_entity_poly.pdbx_strand_id
1 'polypeptide(L)' 'MVEAILFASAEPVTISEMSDRMPHGSDPAEALVYLRKRYEGRGVRVVRVGDAWAI' A
#
# COMPACT_ATOMS: atom_id res chain seq x y z
N MET A 1 6.68 0.38 -5.60
CA MET A 1 5.98 1.67 -5.72
C MET A 1 4.93 1.87 -4.63
N VAL A 2 4.02 0.90 -4.41
CA VAL A 2 3.05 0.96 -3.30
C VAL A 2 3.67 1.25 -1.93
N GLU A 3 4.81 0.62 -1.61
CA GLU A 3 5.56 0.87 -0.37
C GLU A 3 6.00 2.34 -0.25
N ALA A 4 6.51 2.93 -1.33
CA ALA A 4 6.95 4.32 -1.35
C ALA A 4 5.75 5.29 -1.24
N ILE A 5 4.62 4.97 -1.88
CA ILE A 5 3.38 5.77 -1.76
C ILE A 5 2.90 5.78 -0.31
N LEU A 6 2.84 4.61 0.33
CA LEU A 6 2.43 4.47 1.73
C LEU A 6 3.40 5.19 2.67
N PHE A 7 4.70 5.00 2.49
CA PHE A 7 5.73 5.62 3.34
C PHE A 7 5.73 7.16 3.24
N ALA A 8 5.45 7.70 2.06
CA ALA A 8 5.42 9.15 1.85
C ALA A 8 4.10 9.82 2.24
N SER A 9 3.06 9.05 2.58
CA SER A 9 1.74 9.59 2.90
C SER A 9 1.52 9.68 4.41
N ALA A 10 1.09 10.85 4.88
CA ALA A 10 0.75 11.06 6.30
C ALA A 10 -0.62 10.48 6.67
N GLU A 11 -1.51 10.32 5.68
CA GLU A 11 -2.86 9.79 5.83
C GLU A 11 -2.99 8.45 5.10
N PRO A 12 -3.92 7.56 5.52
CA PRO A 12 -4.21 6.33 4.80
C PRO A 12 -4.60 6.60 3.33
N VAL A 13 -4.10 5.76 2.43
CA VAL A 13 -4.28 5.91 0.97
C VAL A 13 -5.17 4.80 0.43
N THR A 14 -6.18 5.16 -0.37
CA THR A 14 -7.07 4.20 -1.03
C THR A 14 -6.39 3.49 -2.20
N ILE A 15 -6.95 2.34 -2.61
CA ILE A 15 -6.47 1.63 -3.82
C ILE A 15 -6.56 2.52 -5.06
N SER A 16 -7.62 3.33 -5.18
CA SER A 16 -7.80 4.23 -6.32
C SER A 16 -6.67 5.27 -6.39
N GLU A 17 -6.35 5.92 -5.27
CA GLU A 17 -5.27 6.90 -5.22
C GLU A 17 -3.89 6.29 -5.49
N MET A 18 -3.67 5.02 -5.10
CA MET A 18 -2.45 4.30 -5.47
C MET A 18 -2.41 4.03 -6.98
N SER A 19 -3.51 3.56 -7.57
CA SER A 19 -3.62 3.31 -9.01
C SER A 19 -3.29 4.56 -9.83
N ASP A 20 -3.77 5.72 -9.41
CA ASP A 20 -3.54 7.00 -10.11
C ASP A 20 -2.06 7.41 -10.14
N ARG A 21 -1.27 6.94 -9.17
CA ARG A 21 0.17 7.25 -9.04
C ARG A 21 1.07 6.16 -9.62
N MET A 22 0.52 4.98 -9.92
CA MET A 22 1.27 3.83 -10.41
C MET A 22 1.28 3.76 -11.95
N PRO A 23 2.28 3.10 -12.56
CA PRO A 23 2.30 2.86 -13.99
C PRO A 23 1.06 2.11 -14.44
N HIS A 24 0.58 2.45 -15.64
CA HIS A 24 -0.54 1.73 -16.26
C HIS A 24 -0.28 0.23 -16.32
N GLY A 25 -1.30 -0.56 -16.00
CA GLY A 25 -1.22 -2.03 -15.93
C GLY A 25 -0.74 -2.57 -14.58
N SER A 26 -0.44 -1.71 -13.61
CA SER A 26 -0.17 -2.16 -12.24
C SER A 26 -1.46 -2.54 -11.51
N ASP A 27 -1.38 -3.54 -10.63
CA ASP A 27 -2.41 -3.88 -9.65
C ASP A 27 -1.93 -3.53 -8.22
N PRO A 28 -2.36 -2.39 -7.65
CA PRO A 28 -1.98 -2.02 -6.29
C PRO A 28 -2.55 -2.96 -5.23
N ALA A 29 -3.71 -3.57 -5.48
CA ALA A 29 -4.34 -4.47 -4.52
C ALA A 29 -3.53 -5.77 -4.37
N GLU A 30 -3.11 -6.35 -5.50
CA GLU A 30 -2.19 -7.49 -5.49
C GLU A 30 -0.84 -7.11 -4.84
N ALA A 31 -0.28 -5.95 -5.19
CA ALA A 31 0.99 -5.49 -4.63
C ALA A 31 0.94 -5.31 -3.09
N LEU A 32 -0.20 -4.88 -2.53
CA LEU A 32 -0.40 -4.78 -1.08
C LEU A 32 -0.43 -6.14 -0.39
N VAL A 33 -1.01 -7.17 -1.01
CA VAL A 33 -1.00 -8.55 -0.46
C VAL A 33 0.45 -9.03 -0.33
N TYR A 34 1.25 -8.84 -1.38
CA TYR A 34 2.67 -9.19 -1.35
C TYR A 34 3.47 -8.38 -0.33
N LEU A 35 3.22 -7.07 -0.23
CA LEU A 35 3.92 -6.20 0.71
C LEU A 35 3.62 -6.56 2.17
N ARG A 36 2.35 -6.87 2.49
CA ARG A 36 1.96 -7.36 3.83
C ARG A 36 2.73 -8.61 4.21
N LYS A 37 2.73 -9.62 3.33
CA LYS A 37 3.47 -10.86 3.53
C LYS A 37 4.98 -10.61 3.71
N ARG A 38 5.54 -9.67 2.94
CA ARG A 38 6.95 -9.31 3.02
C ARG A 38 7.34 -8.75 4.39
N TYR A 39 6.46 -8.00 5.04
CA TYR A 39 6.73 -7.38 6.35
C TYR A 39 6.33 -8.22 7.57
N GLU A 40 5.74 -9.40 7.38
CA GLU A 40 5.49 -10.33 8.48
C GLU A 40 6.76 -10.58 9.29
N GLY A 41 6.69 -10.32 10.60
CA GLY A 41 7.83 -10.50 11.53
C GLY A 41 8.92 -9.43 11.44
N ARG A 42 8.74 -8.35 10.68
CA ARG A 42 9.78 -7.30 10.46
C ARG A 42 9.55 -5.99 11.24
N GLY A 43 8.59 -5.97 12.16
CA GLY A 43 8.30 -4.79 12.99
C GLY A 43 7.56 -3.65 12.27
N VAL A 44 7.18 -3.85 11.01
CA VAL A 44 6.40 -2.91 10.19
C VAL A 44 5.12 -3.61 9.76
N ARG A 45 3.99 -2.90 9.69
CA ARG A 45 2.70 -3.51 9.33
C ARG A 45 1.94 -2.64 8.35
N VAL A 46 1.63 -3.22 7.19
CA VAL A 46 0.66 -2.62 6.27
C VAL A 46 -0.74 -3.01 6.73
N VAL A 47 -1.52 -2.00 7.14
CA VAL A 47 -2.84 -2.15 7.76
C VAL A 47 -3.91 -1.44 6.94
N ARG A 48 -5.13 -1.97 7.00
CA ARG A 48 -6.30 -1.36 6.39
C ARG A 48 -7.03 -0.49 7.41
N VAL A 49 -7.31 0.76 7.06
CA VAL A 49 -8.07 1.73 7.86
C VAL A 49 -9.27 2.18 7.01
N GLY A 50 -10.47 1.70 7.35
CA GLY A 50 -11.64 1.86 6.50
C GLY A 50 -11.44 1.19 5.12
N ASP A 51 -11.51 1.97 4.06
CA ASP A 51 -11.26 1.58 2.67
C ASP A 51 -9.82 1.89 2.19
N ALA A 52 -8.99 2.50 3.05
CA ALA A 52 -7.64 2.92 2.76
C ALA A 52 -6.57 2.08 3.49
N TRP A 53 -5.30 2.34 3.17
CA TRP A 53 -4.13 1.57 3.64
C TRP A 53 -3.03 2.49 4.18
N ALA A 54 -2.33 2.03 5.22
CA ALA A 54 -1.21 2.72 5.86
C ALA A 54 -0.10 1.72 6.27
N ILE A 55 1.12 2.23 6.51
CA ILE A 55 2.30 1.49 6.98
C ILE A 55 2.75 1.98 8.35
#